data_AF-A0A7Z0WGX9-F1
#
_entry.id   AF-A0A7Z0WGX9-F1
#
_cell.length_a   1.000
_cell.length_b   1.000
_cell.length_c   1.000
_cell.angle_alpha   90.00
_cell.angle_beta   90.00
_cell.angle_gamma   90.00
#
_symmetry.space_group_name_H-M   'P 1'
#
loop_
_entity.id
_entity.type
_entity.pdbx_description
1 polymer ?
#
loop_
_entity_poly.entity_id
_entity_poly.type
_entity_poly.pdbx_seq_one_letter_code
_entity_poly.pdbx_strand_id
1 'polypeptide(L)'
;MKRDFLTGVLLVNTIPHTVMGLAGKRLLTPLGGPGSSPRTNLVWAATNLAGAALLFRGWRTTDQPDAERRLRTVQHGMLAMTVFGSCYELLASRRRP
;
A
#
# COMPACT_ATOMS: atom_id res chain seq x y z
N MET A 1 -1.62 -7.93 15.37
CA MET A 1 -0.94 -8.75 14.33
C MET A 1 -1.57 -8.61 12.95
N LYS A 2 -2.67 -9.31 12.59
CA LYS A 2 -3.25 -9.23 11.22
C LYS A 2 -3.62 -7.80 10.79
N ARG A 3 -4.23 -7.03 11.70
CA ARG A 3 -4.59 -5.61 11.46
C ARG A 3 -3.35 -4.75 11.21
N ASP A 4 -2.34 -4.82 12.07
CA ASP A 4 -1.12 -4.02 11.94
C ASP A 4 -0.33 -4.39 10.65
N PHE A 5 -0.31 -5.67 10.26
CA PHE A 5 0.28 -6.09 8.99
C PHE A 5 -0.45 -5.46 7.79
N LEU A 6 -1.78 -5.53 7.76
CA LEU A 6 -2.60 -4.92 6.70
C LEU A 6 -2.47 -3.39 6.70
N THR A 7 -2.33 -2.75 7.86
CA THR A 7 -2.01 -1.33 7.96
C THR A 7 -0.72 -1.01 7.19
N GLY A 8 0.33 -1.80 7.37
CA GLY A 8 1.59 -1.63 6.65
C GLY A 8 1.45 -1.80 5.14
N VAL A 9 0.72 -2.83 4.69
CA VAL A 9 0.41 -3.07 3.28
C VAL A 9 -0.30 -1.86 2.66
N LEU A 10 -1.36 -1.36 3.30
CA LEU A 10 -2.14 -0.24 2.78
C LEU A 10 -1.36 1.07 2.78
N LEU A 11 -0.61 1.37 3.86
CA LEU A 11 0.20 2.58 3.94
C LEU A 11 1.25 2.62 2.82
N VAL A 12 2.04 1.57 2.63
CA VAL A 12 3.07 1.58 1.60
C VAL A 12 2.47 1.58 0.19
N ASN A 13 1.32 0.92 0.00
CA ASN A 13 0.64 0.89 -1.30
C ASN A 13 0.09 2.28 -1.70
N THR A 14 -0.12 3.18 -0.74
CA THR A 14 -0.54 4.56 -1.04
C THR A 14 0.50 5.31 -1.90
N ILE A 15 1.80 5.03 -1.70
CA ILE A 15 2.89 5.77 -2.33
C ILE A 15 2.93 5.62 -3.86
N PRO A 16 3.09 4.40 -4.45
CA PRO A 16 3.21 4.25 -5.90
C PRO A 16 1.95 4.73 -6.63
N HIS A 17 0.77 4.52 -6.05
CA HIS A 17 -0.49 5.02 -6.62
C HIS A 17 -0.60 6.54 -6.58
N THR A 18 -0.11 7.19 -5.53
CA THR A 18 -0.04 8.65 -5.48
C THR A 18 0.93 9.18 -6.54
N VAL A 19 2.14 8.61 -6.63
CA VAL A 19 3.15 9.00 -7.63
C VAL A 19 2.60 8.88 -9.05
N MET A 20 2.05 7.72 -9.41
CA MET A 20 1.55 7.48 -10.77
C MET A 20 0.29 8.29 -11.08
N GLY A 21 -0.59 8.47 -10.09
CA GLY A 21 -1.78 9.31 -10.22
C GLY A 21 -1.43 10.77 -10.49
N LEU A 22 -0.52 11.35 -9.70
CA LEU A 22 -0.06 12.74 -9.88
C LEU A 22 0.75 12.92 -11.16
N ALA A 23 1.53 11.93 -11.57
CA ALA A 23 2.29 11.96 -12.82
C ALA A 23 1.43 11.79 -14.09
N GLY A 24 0.12 11.60 -13.96
CA GLY A 24 -0.77 11.36 -15.10
C GLY A 24 -0.53 10.01 -15.78
N LYS A 25 0.00 9.03 -15.04
CA LYS A 25 0.35 7.69 -15.55
C LYS A 25 -0.58 6.61 -15.01
N ARG A 26 -0.51 5.43 -15.63
CA ARG A 26 -1.31 4.25 -15.29
C ARG A 26 -0.52 3.32 -14.38
N LEU A 27 -1.24 2.62 -13.49
CA LEU A 27 -0.68 1.59 -12.60
C LEU A 27 -1.77 0.56 -12.31
N LEU A 28 -1.39 -0.68 -12.01
CA LEU A 28 -2.35 -1.75 -11.70
C LEU A 28 -3.16 -1.41 -10.44
N THR A 29 -4.48 -1.27 -10.55
CA THR A 29 -5.40 -1.25 -9.39
C THR A 29 -6.40 -2.39 -9.46
N PRO A 30 -6.99 -2.84 -8.33
CA PRO A 30 -8.10 -3.79 -8.35
C PRO A 30 -9.35 -3.27 -9.05
N LEU A 31 -9.50 -1.95 -9.19
CA LEU A 31 -10.70 -1.30 -9.73
C LEU A 31 -10.73 -1.29 -11.27
N GLY A 32 -9.57 -1.36 -11.92
CA GLY A 32 -9.46 -1.23 -13.38
C GLY A 32 -8.33 -2.03 -14.01
N GLY A 33 -7.70 -2.94 -13.25
CA GLY A 33 -6.59 -3.75 -13.72
C GLY A 33 -5.38 -2.92 -14.15
N PRO A 34 -4.52 -3.47 -15.03
CA PRO A 34 -3.31 -2.81 -15.53
C PRO A 34 -3.59 -1.50 -16.29
N GLY A 35 -4.81 -1.32 -16.81
CA GLY A 35 -5.22 -0.16 -17.57
C GLY A 35 -5.72 1.03 -16.74
N SER A 36 -5.67 0.95 -15.41
CA SER A 36 -6.28 1.95 -14.52
C SER A 36 -5.76 3.37 -14.79
N SER A 37 -6.69 4.32 -14.83
CA SER A 37 -6.40 5.73 -15.13
C SER A 37 -5.67 6.44 -13.99
N PRO A 38 -5.08 7.63 -14.23
CA PRO A 38 -4.48 8.44 -13.15
C PRO A 38 -5.48 8.79 -12.03
N ARG A 39 -6.74 9.06 -12.38
CA ARG A 39 -7.81 9.30 -11.39
C ARG A 39 -8.09 8.05 -10.56
N THR A 40 -8.14 6.88 -11.20
CA THR A 40 -8.34 5.59 -10.51
C THR A 40 -7.20 5.33 -9.52
N ASN A 41 -5.96 5.67 -9.89
CA ASN A 41 -4.81 5.59 -8.98
C ASN A 41 -4.97 6.48 -7.75
N LEU A 42 -5.40 7.72 -7.90
CA LEU A 42 -5.62 8.62 -6.77
C LEU A 42 -6.76 8.15 -5.86
N VAL A 43 -7.86 7.66 -6.43
CA VAL A 43 -8.97 7.07 -5.66
C VAL A 43 -8.49 5.86 -4.87
N TRP A 44 -7.67 5.01 -5.48
CA TRP A 44 -7.13 3.84 -4.82
C TRP A 44 -6.10 4.20 -3.74
N ALA A 45 -5.24 5.19 -3.96
CA ALA A 45 -4.35 5.75 -2.94
C ALA A 45 -5.14 6.27 -1.72
N ALA A 46 -6.20 7.05 -1.95
CA ALA A 46 -7.07 7.55 -0.89
C ALA A 46 -7.76 6.42 -0.13
N THR A 47 -8.22 5.38 -0.83
CA THR A 47 -8.85 4.20 -0.24
C THR A 47 -7.87 3.44 0.66
N ASN A 48 -6.62 3.25 0.21
CA ASN A 48 -5.57 2.62 1.02
C ASN A 48 -5.29 3.43 2.30
N LEU A 49 -5.12 4.75 2.18
CA LEU A 49 -4.85 5.62 3.32
C LEU A 49 -6.01 5.60 4.34
N ALA A 50 -7.26 5.70 3.86
CA ALA A 50 -8.44 5.62 4.71
C ALA A 50 -8.56 4.26 5.40
N GLY A 51 -8.32 3.17 4.67
CA GLY A 51 -8.30 1.81 5.23
C GLY A 51 -7.23 1.64 6.31
N ALA A 52 -6.01 2.14 6.07
CA ALA A 52 -4.95 2.12 7.06
C ALA A 52 -5.32 2.90 8.34
N ALA A 53 -5.91 4.09 8.20
CA ALA A 53 -6.37 4.90 9.33
C ALA A 53 -7.42 4.18 10.17
N LEU A 54 -8.36 3.47 9.54
CA LEU A 54 -9.36 2.66 10.23
C LEU A 54 -8.74 1.47 10.99
N LEU A 55 -7.69 0.85 10.43
CA LEU A 55 -6.97 -0.24 11.08
C LEU A 55 -6.01 0.23 12.18
N PHE A 56 -5.64 1.52 12.22
CA PHE A 56 -4.79 2.15 13.23
C PHE A 56 -5.48 2.38 14.60
N ARG A 57 -6.69 1.85 14.80
CA ARG A 57 -7.43 1.99 16.08
C ARG A 57 -6.67 1.34 17.25
N GLY A 58 -6.73 1.98 18.41
CA GLY A 58 -6.17 1.49 19.68
C GLY A 58 -4.65 1.66 19.85
N TRP A 59 -3.95 2.32 18.92
CA TRP A 59 -2.51 2.63 19.07
C TRP A 59 -2.24 3.70 20.13
N ARG A 60 -3.15 4.69 20.29
CA ARG A 60 -2.96 5.81 21.24
C ARG A 60 -2.85 5.39 22.71
N THR A 61 -3.41 4.23 23.06
CA THR A 61 -3.45 3.72 24.44
C THR A 61 -2.46 2.58 24.66
N THR A 62 -1.63 2.26 23.66
CA THR A 62 -0.61 1.21 23.74
C THR A 62 0.64 1.77 24.43
N ASP A 63 1.31 0.97 25.26
CA ASP A 63 2.60 1.35 25.83
C ASP A 63 3.72 1.31 24.78
N GLN A 64 4.90 1.84 25.13
CA GLN A 64 6.02 1.91 24.19
C GLN A 64 6.51 0.53 23.71
N PRO A 65 6.73 -0.48 24.60
CA PRO A 65 7.14 -1.81 24.15
C PRO A 65 6.17 -2.51 23.20
N ASP A 66 4.85 -2.40 23.44
CA ASP A 66 3.85 -2.94 22.54
C ASP A 66 3.77 -2.16 21.24
N ALA A 67 3.89 -0.82 21.27
CA ALA A 67 3.92 0.00 20.06
C ALA A 67 5.07 -0.42 19.13
N GLU A 68 6.26 -0.71 19.67
CA GLU A 68 7.40 -1.22 18.91
C GLU A 68 7.14 -2.60 18.29
N ARG A 69 6.52 -3.52 19.05
CA ARG A 69 6.11 -4.85 18.52
C ARG A 69 5.11 -4.70 17.36
N ARG A 70 4.14 -3.82 17.51
CA ARG A 70 3.14 -3.53 16.46
C ARG A 70 3.79 -2.87 15.26
N LEU A 71 4.72 -1.93 15.46
CA LEU A 71 5.46 -1.26 14.40
C LEU A 71 6.26 -2.26 13.56
N ARG A 72 6.95 -3.22 14.19
CA ARG A 72 7.61 -4.32 13.46
C ARG A 72 6.65 -5.09 12.56
N THR A 73 5.43 -5.32 13.04
CA THR A 73 4.39 -6.00 12.25
C THR A 73 3.91 -5.14 11.07
N VAL A 74 3.78 -3.82 11.25
CA VAL A 74 3.51 -2.87 10.16
C VAL A 74 4.64 -2.91 9.13
N GLN A 75 5.89 -2.87 9.57
CA GLN A 75 7.07 -2.93 8.69
C GLN A 75 7.13 -4.22 7.87
N HIS A 76 6.76 -5.37 8.43
CA HIS A 76 6.65 -6.62 7.66
C HIS A 76 5.59 -6.53 6.55
N GLY A 77 4.44 -5.90 6.83
CA GLY A 77 3.39 -5.66 5.84
C GLY A 77 3.86 -4.72 4.72
N MET A 78 4.58 -3.66 5.09
CA MET A 78 5.20 -2.75 4.12
C MET A 78 6.19 -3.49 3.22
N LEU A 79 7.09 -4.29 3.82
CA LEU A 79 8.08 -5.06 3.09
C LEU A 79 7.43 -6.03 2.11
N ALA A 80 6.45 -6.81 2.56
CA ALA A 80 5.74 -7.78 1.72
C ALA A 80 5.09 -7.11 0.50
N MET A 81 4.42 -5.97 0.71
CA MET A 81 3.77 -5.24 -0.37
C MET A 81 4.77 -4.58 -1.33
N THR A 82 5.89 -4.05 -0.83
CA THR A 82 6.98 -3.54 -1.67
C THR A 82 7.61 -4.64 -2.51
N VAL A 83 7.88 -5.80 -1.93
CA VAL A 83 8.41 -6.96 -2.67
C VAL A 83 7.42 -7.38 -3.76
N PHE A 84 6.13 -7.50 -3.43
CA PHE A 84 5.10 -7.82 -4.40
C PHE A 84 5.06 -6.80 -5.56
N GLY A 85 5.02 -5.50 -5.26
CA GLY A 85 5.01 -4.43 -6.27
C GLY A 85 6.23 -4.46 -7.18
N SER A 86 7.43 -4.59 -6.59
CA SER A 86 8.68 -4.72 -7.34
C SER A 86 8.70 -5.96 -8.22
N CYS A 87 8.31 -7.13 -7.71
CA CYS A 87 8.21 -8.35 -8.49
C CYS A 87 7.20 -8.21 -9.64
N TYR A 88 6.03 -7.61 -9.39
CA TYR A 88 5.03 -7.38 -10.42
C TYR A 88 5.59 -6.50 -11.56
N GLU A 89 6.23 -5.37 -11.24
CA GLU A 89 6.80 -4.49 -12.25
C GLU A 89 7.95 -5.15 -13.03
N LEU A 90 8.81 -5.94 -12.36
CA LEU A 90 9.87 -6.71 -13.01
C LEU A 90 9.32 -7.78 -13.95
N LEU A 91 8.19 -8.42 -13.62
CA LEU A 91 7.55 -9.40 -14.47
C LEU A 91 6.75 -8.74 -15.60
N ALA A 92 6.15 -7.57 -15.34
CA ALA A 92 5.41 -6.80 -16.33
C ALA A 92 6.35 -6.18 -17.38
N SER A 93 7.53 -5.72 -16.98
CA SER A 93 8.53 -5.16 -17.90
C SER A 93 9.05 -6.20 -18.90
N ARG A 94 9.21 -7.46 -18.46
CA ARG A 94 9.56 -8.60 -19.34
C ARG A 94 8.51 -8.93 -20.41
N ARG A 95 7.27 -8.44 -20.24
CA ARG A 95 6.15 -8.68 -21.16
C ARG A 95 5.88 -7.52 -22.10
N ARG A 96 6.55 -6.38 -21.94
CA ARG A 96 6.44 -5.25 -22.88
C ARG A 96 7.41 -5.49 -24.05
N PRO A 97 6.95 -5.50 -25.30
CA PRO A 97 7.80 -5.66 -26.47
C PRO A 97 8.78 -4.49 -26.64
#